data_AF-A0A844HAI0-F1
#
_entry.id   AF-A0A844HAI0-F1
#
_cell.length_a   1.000
_cell.length_b   1.000
_cell.length_c   1.000
_cell.angle_alpha   90.00
_cell.angle_beta   90.00
_cell.angle_gamma   90.00
#
_symmetry.space_group_name_H-M   'P 1'
#
loop_
_entity.id
_entity.type
_entity.pdbx_description
1 polymer ?
#
loop_
_entity_poly.entity_id
_entity_poly.type
_entity_poly.pdbx_seq_one_letter_code
_entity_poly.pdbx_strand_id
1 'polypeptide(L)'
;MERDRKQVSALTVGPDGERREVSLSTKGIERLDPQAARYDGTLWYHHGRPRPDLPQPGIETSHSFEQRRRQCDGAVMTTSGAQGFTQPTFETEPPVQ
;
A
#
# COMPACT_ATOMS: atom_id res chain seq x y z
N MET A 1 -5.62 -23.49 -3.89
CA MET A 1 -5.96 -22.09 -4.26
C MET A 1 -4.98 -21.20 -3.51
N GLU A 2 -3.84 -20.87 -4.12
CA GLU A 2 -2.71 -20.27 -3.38
C GLU A 2 -1.91 -19.29 -4.27
N ARG A 3 -2.61 -18.50 -5.11
CA ARG A 3 -1.99 -17.61 -6.10
C ARG A 3 -2.44 -16.14 -6.08
N ASP A 4 -3.18 -15.69 -5.07
CA ASP A 4 -3.47 -14.25 -4.86
C ASP A 4 -2.66 -13.68 -3.70
N ARG A 5 -1.39 -14.06 -3.62
CA ARG A 5 -0.49 -13.67 -2.53
C ARG A 5 0.17 -12.33 -2.88
N LYS A 6 -0.23 -11.26 -2.18
CA LYS A 6 0.43 -9.93 -2.06
C LYS A 6 1.26 -9.52 -3.29
N GLN A 7 0.68 -8.77 -4.21
CA GLN A 7 1.43 -8.22 -5.34
C GLN A 7 2.13 -6.92 -4.90
N VAL A 8 3.46 -6.92 -4.93
CA VAL A 8 4.27 -5.73 -4.63
C VAL A 8 4.92 -5.27 -5.93
N SER A 9 4.65 -4.03 -6.34
CA SER A 9 5.43 -3.37 -7.39
C SER A 9 6.81 -3.05 -6.82
N ALA A 10 7.87 -3.32 -7.58
CA ALA A 10 9.23 -3.11 -7.12
C ALA A 10 9.47 -1.65 -6.69
N LEU A 11 10.28 -1.48 -5.64
CA LEU A 11 10.78 -0.20 -5.18
C LEU A 11 11.43 0.57 -6.34
N THR A 12 10.93 1.76 -6.61
CA THR A 12 11.52 2.70 -7.58
C THR A 12 12.28 3.77 -6.80
N VAL A 13 13.53 4.03 -7.21
CA VAL A 13 14.35 5.11 -6.67
C VAL A 13 14.54 6.16 -7.77
N GLY A 14 14.11 7.39 -7.50
CA GLY A 14 14.25 8.54 -8.39
C GLY A 14 15.66 9.12 -8.38
N PRO A 15 15.97 10.03 -9.32
CA PRO A 15 17.28 10.67 -9.42
C PRO A 15 17.69 11.45 -8.16
N ASP A 16 16.70 11.94 -7.40
CA ASP A 16 16.91 12.69 -6.15
C ASP A 16 16.91 11.79 -4.90
N GLY A 17 16.96 10.47 -5.08
CA GLY A 17 16.90 9.48 -4.01
C GLY A 17 15.50 9.26 -3.41
N GLU A 18 14.46 9.90 -3.97
CA GLU A 18 13.07 9.61 -3.63
C GLU A 18 12.73 8.14 -3.89
N ARG A 19 12.03 7.52 -2.96
CA ARG A 19 11.64 6.12 -2.98
C ARG A 19 10.13 6.01 -3.10
N ARG A 20 9.66 5.17 -4.02
CA ARG A 20 8.24 4.84 -4.17
C ARG A 20 8.07 3.34 -4.30
N GLU A 21 7.20 2.77 -3.49
CA GLU A 21 6.79 1.38 -3.59
C GLU A 21 5.27 1.30 -3.51
N VAL A 22 4.67 0.38 -4.26
CA VAL A 22 3.23 0.12 -4.18
C VAL A 22 3.03 -1.34 -3.82
N SER A 23 2.24 -1.62 -2.80
CA SER A 23 1.92 -2.98 -2.38
C SER A 23 0.41 -3.23 -2.30
N LEU A 24 -0.05 -4.34 -2.84
CA LEU A 24 -1.43 -4.81 -2.73
C LEU A 24 -1.53 -5.84 -1.62
N SER A 25 -2.37 -5.56 -0.62
CA SER A 25 -2.80 -6.51 0.40
C SER A 25 -4.21 -6.99 0.09
N THR A 26 -4.39 -8.28 -0.15
CA THR A 26 -5.71 -8.88 -0.42
C THR A 26 -5.70 -10.37 -0.04
N LYS A 27 -6.89 -10.92 0.24
CA LYS A 27 -7.11 -12.36 0.37
C LYS A 27 -7.55 -13.02 -0.95
N GLY A 28 -7.62 -12.23 -2.04
CA GLY A 28 -8.26 -12.64 -3.29
C GLY A 28 -9.78 -12.59 -3.18
N ILE A 29 -10.46 -13.33 -4.04
CA ILE A 29 -11.93 -13.45 -4.03
C ILE A 29 -12.34 -14.53 -3.02
N GLU A 30 -13.11 -14.14 -2.01
CA GLU A 30 -13.76 -15.02 -1.05
C GLU A 30 -15.17 -15.37 -1.54
N ARG A 31 -15.47 -16.66 -1.77
CA ARG A 31 -16.85 -17.10 -2.00
C ARG A 31 -17.59 -17.14 -0.66
N LEU A 32 -18.72 -16.45 -0.58
CA LEU A 32 -19.58 -16.47 0.60
C LEU A 32 -20.68 -17.53 0.45
N ASP A 33 -21.30 -17.58 -0.73
CA ASP A 33 -22.37 -18.50 -1.10
C ASP A 33 -22.26 -18.90 -2.59
N PRO A 34 -23.07 -19.84 -3.12
CA PRO A 34 -23.05 -20.19 -4.55
C PRO A 34 -23.26 -19.01 -5.51
N GLN A 35 -23.94 -17.97 -5.05
CA GLN A 35 -24.22 -16.74 -5.82
C GLN A 35 -23.62 -15.49 -5.18
N ALA A 36 -22.82 -15.61 -4.12
CA ALA A 36 -22.24 -14.45 -3.44
C ALA A 36 -20.72 -14.56 -3.29
N ALA A 37 -20.02 -13.47 -3.55
CA ALA A 37 -18.57 -13.39 -3.44
C ALA A 37 -18.12 -12.01 -3.00
N ARG A 38 -16.99 -11.94 -2.29
CA ARG A 38 -16.39 -10.71 -1.82
C ARG A 38 -14.94 -10.62 -2.23
N TYR A 39 -14.52 -9.42 -2.62
CA TYR A 39 -13.14 -9.05 -2.80
C TYR A 39 -12.83 -7.87 -1.88
N ASP A 40 -11.81 -8.03 -1.05
CA ASP A 40 -11.25 -6.97 -0.21
C ASP A 40 -9.78 -6.77 -0.59
N GLY A 41 -9.44 -5.56 -1.05
CA GLY A 41 -8.09 -5.20 -1.44
C GLY A 41 -7.69 -3.84 -0.90
N THR A 42 -6.46 -3.72 -0.40
CA THR A 42 -5.85 -2.45 -0.01
C THR A 42 -4.58 -2.25 -0.80
N LEU A 43 -4.52 -1.17 -1.58
CA LEU A 43 -3.29 -0.65 -2.16
C LEU A 43 -2.62 0.25 -1.15
N TRP A 44 -1.35 0.00 -0.88
CA TRP A 44 -0.47 0.82 -0.07
C TRP A 44 0.53 1.51 -0.97
N TYR A 45 0.69 2.80 -0.79
CA TYR A 45 1.74 3.59 -1.42
C TYR A 45 2.74 3.96 -0.32
N HIS A 46 3.98 3.53 -0.49
CA HIS A 46 5.08 3.82 0.41
C HIS A 46 5.96 4.88 -0.24
N HIS A 47 6.22 5.96 0.49
CA HIS A 47 7.02 7.08 0.04
C HIS A 47 8.22 7.25 0.97
N GLY A 48 9.39 7.44 0.39
CA GLY A 48 10.60 7.82 1.11
C GLY A 48 11.23 9.04 0.43
N ARG A 49 11.64 10.04 1.19
CA ARG A 49 12.33 11.22 0.66
C ARG A 49 13.57 11.52 1.49
N PRO A 50 14.77 11.59 0.89
CA PRO A 50 15.94 12.09 1.60
C PRO A 50 15.72 13.53 2.04
N ARG A 51 16.11 13.84 3.29
CA ARG A 51 15.99 15.17 3.89
C ARG A 51 17.37 15.69 4.32
N PRO A 52 18.25 16.04 3.38
CA PRO A 52 19.58 16.59 3.69
C PRO A 52 19.51 18.00 4.29
N ASP A 53 18.34 18.65 4.19
CA ASP A 53 18.05 19.96 4.74
C ASP A 53 17.82 19.95 6.27
N LEU A 54 17.71 18.77 6.89
CA LEU A 54 17.50 18.64 8.33
C LEU A 54 18.82 18.64 9.12
N PRO A 55 18.83 19.13 10.37
CA PRO A 55 20.02 19.11 11.23
C PRO A 55 20.61 17.71 11.47
N GLN A 56 19.77 16.68 11.41
CA GLN A 56 20.15 15.28 11.37
C GLN A 56 19.60 14.71 10.05
N PRO A 57 20.44 14.60 9.01
CA PRO A 57 20.04 14.05 7.74
C PRO A 57 19.45 12.64 7.90
N GLY A 58 18.43 12.36 7.11
CA GLY A 58 17.71 11.10 7.18
C GLY A 58 16.70 10.95 6.05
N ILE A 59 15.85 9.94 6.19
CA ILE A 59 14.77 9.65 5.24
C ILE A 59 13.44 9.95 5.93
N GLU A 60 12.66 10.83 5.30
CA GLU A 60 11.24 11.00 5.64
C GLU A 60 10.44 9.89 4.96
N THR A 61 9.77 9.06 5.75
CA THR A 61 8.94 7.95 5.30
C THR A 61 7.47 8.29 5.55
N SER A 62 6.61 8.09 4.56
CA SER A 62 5.16 8.24 4.73
C SER A 62 4.41 7.21 3.91
N HIS A 63 3.16 6.93 4.31
CA HIS A 63 2.33 5.95 3.65
C HIS A 63 0.95 6.52 3.36
N SER A 64 0.39 6.14 2.21
CA SER A 64 -1.02 6.33 1.91
C SER A 64 -1.64 5.01 1.48
N PHE A 65 -2.96 4.91 1.57
CA PHE A 65 -3.67 3.71 1.17
C PHE A 65 -4.99 4.01 0.48
N GLU A 66 -5.36 3.09 -0.41
CA GLU A 66 -6.69 2.97 -1.00
C GLU A 66 -7.24 1.57 -0.71
N GLN A 67 -8.32 1.50 0.05
CA GLN A 67 -9.06 0.27 0.28
C GLN A 67 -10.27 0.21 -0.66
N ARG A 68 -10.46 -0.94 -1.30
CA ARG A 68 -11.62 -1.24 -2.13
C ARG A 68 -12.22 -2.57 -1.68
N ARG A 69 -13.52 -2.54 -1.41
CA ARG A 69 -14.37 -3.70 -1.17
C ARG A 69 -15.36 -3.83 -2.31
N ARG A 70 -15.47 -5.02 -2.89
CA ARG A 70 -16.50 -5.38 -3.86
C ARG A 70 -17.23 -6.60 -3.35
N GLN A 71 -18.55 -6.52 -3.28
CA GLN A 71 -19.38 -7.66 -2.93
C GLN A 71 -20.39 -7.87 -4.04
N CYS A 72 -20.46 -9.10 -4.54
CA CYS A 72 -21.47 -9.54 -5.47
C CYS A 72 -22.50 -10.38 -4.70
N ASP A 73 -23.77 -10.06 -4.89
CA ASP A 73 -24.91 -10.79 -4.37
C ASP A 73 -25.86 -11.08 -5.55
N GLY A 74 -25.73 -12.28 -6.12
CA GLY A 74 -26.41 -12.66 -7.37
C GLY A 74 -25.95 -11.78 -8.54
N ALA A 75 -26.89 -11.02 -9.11
CA ALA A 75 -26.64 -10.12 -10.24
C ALA A 75 -26.24 -8.69 -9.81
N VAL A 76 -26.17 -8.40 -8.51
CA VAL A 76 -25.89 -7.06 -7.99
C VAL A 76 -24.46 -7.01 -7.45
N MET A 77 -23.70 -5.98 -7.84
CA MET A 77 -22.39 -5.70 -7.27
C MET A 77 -22.41 -4.38 -6.50
N THR A 78 -22.04 -4.44 -5.22
CA THR A 78 -21.82 -3.27 -4.37
C THR A 78 -20.32 -3.00 -4.27
N THR A 79 -19.92 -1.75 -4.50
CA THR A 79 -18.54 -1.29 -4.31
C THR A 79 -18.49 -0.27 -3.18
N SER A 80 -17.56 -0.45 -2.26
CA SER A 80 -17.26 0.49 -1.18
C SER A 80 -15.75 0.59 -0.97
N GLY A 81 -15.31 1.54 -0.16
CA GLY A 81 -13.89 1.76 0.05
C GLY A 81 -13.60 2.91 0.99
N ALA A 82 -12.31 3.09 1.24
CA ALA A 82 -11.77 4.17 2.04
C ALA A 82 -10.39 4.56 1.50
N GLN A 83 -9.98 5.79 1.78
CA GLN A 83 -8.63 6.26 1.49
C GLN A 83 -8.08 6.97 2.72
N GLY A 84 -6.76 6.94 2.89
CA GLY A 84 -6.12 7.57 4.05
C GLY A 84 -4.61 7.65 3.91
N PHE A 85 -3.98 8.23 4.94
CA PHE A 85 -2.54 8.40 5.02
C PHE A 85 -2.06 8.27 6.46
N THR A 86 -0.79 7.91 6.63
CA THR A 86 -0.10 7.92 7.92
C THR A 86 0.64 9.23 8.09
N GLN A 87 0.88 9.63 9.33
CA GLN A 87 1.82 10.72 9.59
C GLN A 87 3.22 10.32 9.12
N PRO A 88 4.02 11.26 8.58
CA PRO A 88 5.40 11.01 8.22
C PRO A 88 6.24 10.66 9.45
N THR A 89 7.17 9.72 9.28
CA THR A 89 8.21 9.38 10.26
C THR A 89 9.57 9.71 9.68
N PHE A 90 10.55 9.99 10.54
CA PHE A 90 11.90 10.33 10.12
C PHE A 90 12.86 9.26 10.64
N GLU A 91 13.52 8.57 9.71
CA GLU A 91 14.56 7.60 10.00
C GLU A 91 15.91 8.30 9.85
N THR A 92 16.67 8.39 10.95
CA THR A 92 18.07 8.84 10.89
C THR A 92 18.90 7.77 10.18
N GLU A 93 19.75 8.16 9.23
CA GLU A 93 20.72 7.22 8.67
C GLU A 93 21.61 6.69 9.81
N PRO A 94 21.87 5.36 9.88
CA PRO A 94 22.83 4.86 10.84
C PRO A 94 24.19 5.52 10.59
N PRO A 95 24.94 5.89 11.65
CA PRO A 95 26.24 6.50 11.48
C PRO A 95 27.13 5.57 10.64
N VAL A 96 27.73 6.12 9.59
CA VAL A 96 28.77 5.44 8.81
C VAL A 96 29.90 5.08 9.79
N GLN A 97 30.15 3.79 9.98
CA GLN A 97 31.30 3.30 10.75
C GLN A 97 32.59 3.53 9.97
#